data_AF-A0A8T7KXV2-F1
#
_entry.id   AF-A0A8T7KXV2-F1
#
_cell.length_a   1.000
_cell.length_b   1.000
_cell.length_c   1.000
_cell.angle_alpha   90.00
_cell.angle_beta   90.00
_cell.angle_gamma   90.00
#
_symmetry.space_group_name_H-M   'P 1'
#
loop_
_entity.id
_entity.type
_entity.pdbx_description
1 polymer ?
#
loop_
_entity_poly.entity_id
_entity_poly.type
_entity_poly.pdbx_seq_one_letter_code
_entity_poly.pdbx_strand_id
1 'polypeptide(L)'
;MSAANQLLWRVNNEYRKRLSQAQTLLNLLEQLLLMQNDPNQEHALAVLNYAREQIEAMTEEHRQWRYSYYYESVETKRMVQDDTAINQALARFTRMRTHQERRLNDLYTLIFDVPRPDPNLTRVPNGDLWMMTRHAIQDLVMFDNFLNQTSLVT
;
A
#
# COMPACT_ATOMS: atom_id res chain seq x y z
N MET A 1 -18.64 8.44 18.05
CA MET A 1 -17.72 8.92 17.01
C MET A 1 -18.55 9.40 15.83
N SER A 2 -18.27 10.58 15.29
CA SER A 2 -18.91 11.04 14.05
C SER A 2 -18.49 10.16 12.86
N ALA A 3 -19.27 10.18 11.78
CA ALA A 3 -18.94 9.46 10.55
C ALA A 3 -17.56 9.88 9.99
N ALA A 4 -17.23 11.18 10.06
CA ALA A 4 -15.93 11.71 9.64
C ALA A 4 -14.77 11.17 10.49
N ASN A 5 -14.96 11.05 11.79
CA ASN A 5 -13.97 10.49 12.72
C ASN A 5 -13.72 8.99 12.45
N GLN A 6 -14.79 8.23 12.18
CA GLN A 6 -14.67 6.82 11.75
C GLN A 6 -13.96 6.69 10.40
N LEU A 7 -14.28 7.56 9.43
CA LEU A 7 -13.63 7.59 8.13
C LEU A 7 -12.13 7.88 8.25
N LEU A 8 -11.74 8.88 9.04
CA LEU A 8 -10.32 9.20 9.27
C LEU A 8 -9.55 8.03 9.87
N TRP A 9 -10.13 7.39 10.91
CA TRP A 9 -9.54 6.20 11.50
C TRP A 9 -9.38 5.08 10.47
N ARG A 10 -10.42 4.85 9.66
CA ARG A 10 -10.43 3.80 8.63
C ARG A 10 -9.36 4.06 7.59
N VAL A 11 -9.33 5.26 7.00
CA VAL A 11 -8.33 5.69 6.01
C VAL A 11 -6.91 5.40 6.50
N ASN A 12 -6.58 5.86 7.70
CA ASN A 12 -5.25 5.64 8.28
C ASN A 12 -4.91 4.15 8.45
N ASN A 13 -5.80 3.37 9.08
CA ASN A 13 -5.49 1.98 9.43
C ASN A 13 -5.48 1.07 8.22
N GLU A 14 -6.47 1.19 7.35
CA GLU A 14 -6.65 0.34 6.17
C GLU A 14 -5.59 0.63 5.10
N TYR A 15 -5.20 1.91 4.93
CA TYR A 15 -4.12 2.25 4.01
C TYR A 15 -2.77 1.76 4.52
N ARG A 16 -2.44 2.02 5.80
CA ARG A 16 -1.22 1.51 6.44
C ARG A 16 -1.11 -0.01 6.34
N LYS A 17 -2.21 -0.73 6.59
CA LYS A 17 -2.26 -2.19 6.52
C LYS A 17 -1.90 -2.68 5.11
N ARG A 18 -2.51 -2.10 4.07
CA ARG A 18 -2.25 -2.47 2.67
C ARG A 18 -0.81 -2.15 2.24
N LEU A 19 -0.27 -0.99 2.61
CA LEU A 19 1.13 -0.64 2.35
C LEU A 19 2.09 -1.65 3.00
N SER A 20 1.86 -1.97 4.28
CA SER A 20 2.65 -2.97 5.02
C SER A 20 2.57 -4.36 4.39
N GLN A 21 1.37 -4.76 3.93
CA GLN A 21 1.16 -6.04 3.26
C GLN A 21 1.89 -6.10 1.91
N ALA A 22 1.75 -5.07 1.07
CA ALA A 22 2.45 -4.99 -0.21
C ALA A 22 3.97 -5.04 -0.03
N GLN A 23 4.53 -4.26 0.91
CA GLN A 23 5.96 -4.28 1.22
C GLN A 23 6.43 -5.68 1.65
N THR A 24 5.67 -6.34 2.54
CA THR A 24 6.03 -7.67 3.05
C THR A 24 6.08 -8.70 1.91
N LEU A 25 5.05 -8.69 1.05
CA LEU A 25 4.94 -9.66 -0.04
C LEU A 25 6.00 -9.42 -1.13
N LEU A 26 6.28 -8.15 -1.46
CA LEU A 26 7.39 -7.79 -2.35
C LEU A 26 8.74 -8.26 -1.80
N ASN A 27 9.01 -8.03 -0.52
CA ASN A 27 10.26 -8.44 0.12
C ASN A 27 10.43 -9.97 0.10
N LEU A 28 9.39 -10.71 0.44
CA LEU A 28 9.42 -12.17 0.44
C LEU A 28 9.60 -12.73 -0.98
N LEU A 29 8.92 -12.13 -1.97
CA LEU A 29 8.99 -12.57 -3.35
C LEU A 29 10.39 -12.34 -3.93
N GLU A 30 10.98 -11.17 -3.68
CA GLU A 30 12.34 -10.88 -4.10
C GLU A 30 13.35 -11.86 -3.46
N GLN A 31 13.26 -12.10 -2.14
CA GLN A 31 14.13 -13.06 -1.46
C GLN A 31 14.03 -14.45 -2.09
N LEU A 32 12.81 -14.90 -2.39
CA LEU A 32 12.56 -16.21 -2.97
C LEU A 32 13.18 -16.34 -4.37
N LEU A 33 13.07 -15.30 -5.21
CA LEU A 33 13.66 -15.30 -6.55
C LEU A 33 15.19 -15.22 -6.49
N LEU A 34 15.75 -14.40 -5.59
CA LEU A 34 17.20 -14.34 -5.35
C LEU A 34 17.78 -15.70 -4.94
N MET A 35 17.07 -16.49 -4.15
CA MET A 35 17.53 -17.82 -3.71
C MET A 35 17.67 -18.84 -4.85
N GLN A 36 17.04 -18.60 -6.00
CA GLN A 36 17.08 -19.53 -7.13
C GLN A 36 18.29 -19.33 -8.03
N ASN A 37 18.93 -18.16 -7.97
CA ASN A 37 20.08 -17.80 -8.81
C ASN A 37 19.83 -18.06 -10.32
N ASP A 38 18.60 -17.83 -10.81
CA ASP A 38 18.24 -17.99 -12.22
C ASP A 38 18.46 -16.66 -12.98
N PRO A 39 19.39 -16.60 -13.95
CA PRO A 39 19.65 -15.38 -14.74
C PRO A 39 18.41 -14.88 -15.50
N ASN A 40 17.44 -15.75 -15.79
CA ASN A 40 16.21 -15.34 -16.47
C ASN A 40 15.31 -14.46 -15.60
N GLN A 41 15.60 -14.34 -14.31
CA GLN A 41 14.83 -13.55 -13.35
C GLN A 41 15.38 -12.14 -13.13
N GLU A 42 16.50 -11.75 -13.76
CA GLU A 42 17.11 -10.42 -13.59
C GLU A 42 16.13 -9.27 -13.83
N HIS A 43 15.33 -9.37 -14.89
CA HIS A 43 14.30 -8.36 -15.18
C HIS A 43 13.21 -8.31 -14.11
N ALA A 44 12.73 -9.47 -13.66
CA ALA A 44 11.72 -9.55 -12.61
C ALA A 44 12.25 -8.96 -11.28
N LEU A 45 13.49 -9.27 -10.92
CA LEU A 45 14.16 -8.72 -9.74
C LEU A 45 14.31 -7.20 -9.83
N ALA A 46 14.69 -6.66 -10.98
CA ALA A 46 14.78 -5.21 -11.18
C ALA A 46 13.42 -4.51 -10.98
N VAL A 47 12.34 -5.11 -11.51
CA VAL A 47 10.98 -4.59 -11.32
C VAL A 47 10.54 -4.69 -9.85
N LEU A 48 10.85 -5.79 -9.16
CA LEU A 48 10.54 -5.95 -7.75
C LEU A 48 11.30 -4.95 -6.87
N ASN A 49 12.58 -4.72 -7.14
CA ASN A 49 13.35 -3.72 -6.41
C ASN A 49 12.76 -2.32 -6.60
N TYR A 50 12.45 -1.93 -7.84
CA TYR A 50 11.76 -0.67 -8.11
C TYR A 50 10.42 -0.57 -7.37
N ALA A 51 9.62 -1.63 -7.39
CA ALA A 51 8.34 -1.67 -6.67
C ALA A 51 8.51 -1.51 -5.16
N ARG A 52 9.51 -2.15 -4.56
CA ARG A 52 9.83 -2.01 -3.14
C ARG A 52 10.18 -0.55 -2.80
N GLU A 53 11.08 0.07 -3.55
CA GLU A 53 11.49 1.46 -3.33
C GLU A 53 10.29 2.42 -3.40
N GLN A 54 9.39 2.21 -4.37
CA GLN A 54 8.18 3.02 -4.50
C GLN A 54 7.20 2.82 -3.33
N ILE A 55 6.96 1.58 -2.88
CA ILE A 55 6.08 1.31 -1.73
C ILE A 55 6.69 1.85 -0.42
N GLU A 56 8.01 1.76 -0.26
CA GLU A 56 8.71 2.36 0.89
C GLU A 56 8.54 3.88 0.91
N ALA A 57 8.72 4.54 -0.23
CA ALA A 57 8.50 5.99 -0.36
C ALA A 57 7.04 6.37 0.01
N MET A 58 6.05 5.63 -0.48
CA MET A 58 4.64 5.86 -0.13
C MET A 58 4.35 5.62 1.35
N THR A 59 5.03 4.65 1.95
CA THR A 59 4.93 4.36 3.39
C THR A 59 5.46 5.51 4.22
N GLU A 60 6.58 6.11 3.82
CA GLU A 60 7.15 7.28 4.49
C GLU A 60 6.28 8.53 4.28
N GLU A 61 5.75 8.76 3.07
CA GLU A 61 4.77 9.84 2.82
C GLU A 61 3.54 9.70 3.71
N HIS A 62 2.98 8.49 3.83
CA HIS A 62 1.84 8.24 4.72
C HIS A 62 2.23 8.41 6.19
N ARG A 63 3.44 8.02 6.59
CA ARG A 63 3.96 8.31 7.93
C ARG A 63 4.00 9.81 8.18
N GLN A 64 4.60 10.60 7.29
CA GLN A 64 4.65 12.06 7.41
C GLN A 64 3.25 12.65 7.53
N TRP A 65 2.30 12.22 6.69
CA TRP A 65 0.90 12.63 6.81
C TRP A 65 0.33 12.36 8.21
N ARG A 66 0.60 11.18 8.80
CA ARG A 66 0.10 10.88 10.16
C ARG A 66 0.65 11.84 11.21
N TYR A 67 1.95 12.11 11.16
CA TYR A 67 2.61 13.00 12.12
C TYR A 67 2.23 14.46 11.93
N SER A 68 1.90 14.88 10.71
CA SER A 68 1.52 16.27 10.42
C SER A 68 0.03 16.57 10.61
N TYR A 69 -0.86 15.58 10.42
CA TYR A 69 -2.30 15.85 10.34
C TYR A 69 -3.20 14.86 11.09
N TYR A 70 -2.81 13.59 11.21
CA TYR A 70 -3.66 12.59 11.87
C TYR A 70 -3.57 12.66 13.39
N TYR A 71 -2.37 12.89 13.92
CA TYR A 71 -2.15 12.96 15.37
C TYR A 71 -2.41 14.35 15.92
N GLU A 72 -3.08 14.43 17.06
CA GLU A 72 -3.25 15.65 17.85
C GLU A 72 -1.91 16.13 18.44
N SER A 73 -1.09 15.18 18.90
CA SER A 73 0.28 15.41 19.33
C SER A 73 1.15 14.20 18.99
N VAL A 74 2.42 14.48 18.63
CA VAL A 74 3.46 13.48 18.35
C VAL A 74 3.70 12.56 19.55
N GLU A 75 3.55 13.09 20.76
CA GLU A 75 3.83 12.39 22.02
C GLU A 75 2.72 11.40 22.36
N THR A 76 1.46 11.83 22.28
CA THR A 76 0.31 11.01 22.66
C THR A 76 -0.12 10.05 21.55
N LYS A 77 0.18 10.40 20.29
CA LYS A 77 -0.27 9.69 19.08
C LYS A 77 -1.78 9.44 19.07
N ARG A 78 -2.54 10.30 19.75
CA ARG A 78 -4.00 10.31 19.71
C ARG A 78 -4.45 10.89 18.39
N MET A 79 -5.46 10.31 17.78
CA MET A 79 -6.06 10.86 16.57
C MET A 79 -6.76 12.18 16.89
N VAL A 80 -6.65 13.16 15.99
CA VAL A 80 -7.41 14.43 16.08
C VAL A 80 -8.91 14.16 16.26
N GLN A 81 -9.56 14.98 17.08
CA GLN A 81 -11.00 14.83 17.41
C GLN A 81 -11.87 15.99 16.93
N ASP A 82 -11.29 17.18 16.75
CA ASP A 82 -12.00 18.36 16.23
C ASP A 82 -12.37 18.18 14.74
N ASP A 83 -13.58 18.58 14.36
CA ASP A 83 -14.11 18.39 13.01
C ASP A 83 -13.29 19.14 11.94
N THR A 84 -12.75 20.32 12.26
CA THR A 84 -11.88 21.07 11.33
C THR A 84 -10.58 20.33 11.09
N ALA A 85 -9.95 19.83 12.16
CA ALA A 85 -8.72 19.03 12.07
C ALA A 85 -8.95 17.70 11.33
N ILE A 86 -10.09 17.03 11.57
CA ILE A 86 -10.46 15.80 10.86
C ILE A 86 -10.61 16.07 9.35
N ASN A 87 -11.37 17.09 8.97
CA ASN A 87 -11.56 17.45 7.56
C ASN A 87 -10.24 17.84 6.89
N GLN A 88 -9.39 18.57 7.59
CA GLN A 88 -8.06 18.92 7.10
C GLN A 88 -7.19 17.65 6.88
N ALA A 89 -7.20 16.71 7.83
CA ALA A 89 -6.45 15.47 7.71
C ALA A 89 -6.91 14.63 6.51
N LEU A 90 -8.23 14.48 6.33
CA LEU A 90 -8.83 13.79 5.18
C LEU A 90 -8.46 14.47 3.86
N ALA A 91 -8.60 15.80 3.76
CA ALA A 91 -8.24 16.53 2.55
C ALA A 91 -6.74 16.40 2.20
N ARG A 92 -5.87 16.39 3.21
CA ARG A 92 -4.42 16.18 3.01
C ARG A 92 -4.11 14.74 2.61
N PHE A 93 -4.84 13.76 3.14
CA PHE A 93 -4.72 12.37 2.72
C PHE A 93 -5.09 12.21 1.25
N THR A 94 -6.24 12.75 0.82
CA THR A 94 -6.68 12.69 -0.59
C THR A 94 -5.62 13.28 -1.52
N ARG A 95 -5.06 14.45 -1.19
CA ARG A 95 -4.00 15.07 -2.01
C ARG A 95 -2.75 14.19 -2.12
N MET A 96 -2.28 13.64 -1.00
CA MET A 96 -1.16 12.69 -0.99
C MET A 96 -1.49 11.46 -1.86
N ARG A 97 -2.71 10.92 -1.72
CA ARG A 97 -3.13 9.73 -2.46
C ARG A 97 -3.23 9.98 -3.97
N THR A 98 -3.76 11.11 -4.41
CA THR A 98 -3.75 11.52 -5.83
C THR A 98 -2.32 11.61 -6.38
N HIS A 99 -1.36 12.11 -5.60
CA HIS A 99 0.04 12.12 -6.02
C HIS A 99 0.65 10.71 -6.13
N GLN A 100 0.20 9.77 -5.31
CA GLN A 100 0.64 8.37 -5.34
C GLN A 100 -0.04 7.54 -6.43
N GLU A 101 -1.19 7.98 -6.96
CA GLU A 101 -2.02 7.23 -7.91
C GLU A 101 -1.26 6.87 -9.19
N ARG A 102 -0.55 7.84 -9.79
CA ARG A 102 0.26 7.59 -10.98
C ARG A 102 1.31 6.50 -10.73
N ARG A 103 2.07 6.63 -9.63
CA ARG A 103 3.10 5.64 -9.25
C ARG A 103 2.50 4.25 -9.04
N LEU A 104 1.33 4.15 -8.40
CA LEU A 104 0.67 2.87 -8.18
C LEU A 104 0.16 2.23 -9.48
N ASN A 105 -0.34 3.01 -10.42
CA ASN A 105 -0.72 2.51 -11.75
C ASN A 105 0.50 2.06 -12.56
N ASP A 106 1.61 2.80 -12.47
CA ASP A 106 2.87 2.42 -13.10
C ASP A 106 3.39 1.09 -12.51
N LEU A 107 3.39 0.94 -11.17
CA LEU A 107 3.75 -0.31 -10.50
C LEU A 107 2.84 -1.47 -10.88
N TYR A 108 1.52 -1.24 -10.91
CA TYR A 108 0.56 -2.25 -11.32
C TYR A 108 0.87 -2.75 -12.72
N THR A 109 1.09 -1.84 -13.68
CA THR A 109 1.42 -2.18 -15.06
C THR A 109 2.73 -2.97 -15.13
N LEU A 110 3.80 -2.46 -14.51
CA LEU A 110 5.11 -3.13 -14.51
C LEU A 110 5.04 -4.55 -13.95
N ILE A 111 4.42 -4.73 -12.79
CA ILE A 111 4.32 -6.06 -12.16
C ILE A 111 3.43 -7.00 -12.98
N PHE A 112 2.39 -6.49 -13.64
CA PHE A 112 1.48 -7.31 -14.43
C PHE A 112 2.08 -7.70 -15.79
N ASP A 113 3.02 -6.91 -16.32
CA ASP A 113 3.73 -7.17 -17.57
C ASP A 113 4.96 -8.09 -17.39
N VAL A 114 5.52 -8.17 -16.19
CA VAL A 114 6.61 -9.11 -15.89
C VAL A 114 6.12 -10.55 -16.09
N PRO A 115 6.86 -11.37 -16.86
CA PRO A 115 6.55 -12.79 -16.98
C PRO A 115 6.46 -13.45 -15.61
N ARG A 116 5.35 -14.13 -15.37
CA ARG A 116 5.14 -14.85 -14.11
C ARG A 116 6.26 -15.89 -13.91
N PRO A 117 6.96 -15.89 -12.75
CA PRO A 117 7.89 -16.96 -12.40
C PRO A 117 7.18 -18.32 -12.32
N ASP A 118 7.93 -19.43 -12.37
CA ASP A 118 7.34 -20.77 -12.22
C ASP A 118 6.46 -20.83 -10.95
N PRO A 119 5.17 -21.19 -11.06
CA PRO A 119 4.26 -21.27 -9.92
C PRO A 119 4.74 -22.21 -8.80
N ASN A 120 5.55 -23.23 -9.12
CA ASN A 120 6.12 -24.12 -8.11
C ASN A 120 7.16 -23.41 -7.26
N LEU A 121 7.84 -22.42 -7.85
CA LEU A 121 8.86 -21.63 -7.19
C LEU A 121 8.22 -20.62 -6.24
N THR A 122 7.11 -19.99 -6.61
CA THR A 122 6.46 -18.95 -5.79
C THR A 122 5.41 -19.50 -4.82
N ARG A 123 5.28 -20.82 -4.67
CA ARG A 123 4.29 -21.45 -3.79
C ARG A 123 4.71 -21.41 -2.32
N VAL A 124 3.84 -20.84 -1.49
CA VAL A 124 3.96 -20.79 -0.02
C VAL A 124 2.72 -21.42 0.63
N PRO A 125 2.70 -21.71 1.95
CA PRO A 125 1.56 -22.38 2.59
C PRO A 125 0.20 -21.69 2.37
N ASN A 126 0.21 -20.35 2.25
CA ASN A 126 -0.99 -19.53 2.12
C ASN A 126 -1.38 -19.22 0.66
N GLY A 127 -0.70 -19.81 -0.34
CA GLY A 127 -1.01 -19.62 -1.75
C GLY A 127 0.21 -19.36 -2.61
N ASP A 128 0.00 -18.70 -3.75
CA ASP A 128 1.07 -18.27 -4.65
C ASP A 128 1.48 -16.84 -4.32
N LEU A 129 2.74 -16.68 -3.89
CA LEU A 129 3.30 -15.40 -3.49
C LEU A 129 3.31 -14.38 -4.63
N TRP A 130 3.49 -14.80 -5.89
CA TRP A 130 3.39 -13.90 -7.05
C TRP A 130 2.00 -13.29 -7.17
N MET A 131 0.97 -14.14 -7.07
CA MET A 131 -0.42 -13.71 -7.14
C MET A 131 -0.82 -12.86 -5.94
N MET A 132 -0.38 -13.25 -4.74
CA MET A 132 -0.60 -12.46 -3.52
C MET A 132 0.01 -11.07 -3.63
N THR A 133 1.24 -10.94 -4.14
CA THR A 133 1.89 -9.65 -4.40
C THR A 133 1.09 -8.81 -5.39
N ARG A 134 0.69 -9.38 -6.52
CA ARG A 134 -0.15 -8.69 -7.52
C ARG A 134 -1.46 -8.17 -6.91
N HIS A 135 -2.14 -9.00 -6.11
CA HIS A 135 -3.35 -8.59 -5.43
C HIS A 135 -3.11 -7.48 -4.41
N ALA A 136 -2.03 -7.53 -3.64
CA ALA A 136 -1.71 -6.47 -2.68
C ALA A 136 -1.44 -5.12 -3.36
N ILE A 137 -0.80 -5.10 -4.53
CA ILE A 137 -0.60 -3.89 -5.32
C ILE A 137 -1.92 -3.41 -5.91
N GLN A 138 -2.75 -4.32 -6.43
CA GLN A 138 -4.08 -4.00 -6.91
C GLN A 138 -4.97 -3.40 -5.81
N ASP A 139 -4.90 -3.91 -4.58
CA ASP A 139 -5.64 -3.38 -3.43
C ASP A 139 -5.24 -1.95 -3.08
N LEU A 140 -3.98 -1.56 -3.32
CA LEU A 140 -3.51 -0.18 -3.17
C LEU A 140 -4.05 0.73 -4.28
N VAL A 141 -4.05 0.26 -5.53
CA VAL A 141 -4.66 0.98 -6.66
C VAL A 141 -6.15 1.21 -6.42
N MET A 142 -6.86 0.18 -5.97
CA MET A 142 -8.31 0.20 -5.78
C MET A 142 -8.75 0.78 -4.43
N PHE A 143 -7.85 1.41 -3.67
CA PHE A 143 -8.14 1.86 -2.31
C PHE A 143 -9.31 2.84 -2.22
N ASP A 144 -9.43 3.76 -3.18
CA ASP A 144 -10.53 4.74 -3.20
C ASP A 144 -11.88 4.08 -3.46
N ASN A 145 -11.92 3.01 -4.27
CA ASN A 145 -13.13 2.20 -4.47
C ASN A 145 -13.56 1.52 -3.18
N PHE A 146 -12.61 1.00 -2.40
CA PHE A 146 -12.87 0.41 -1.08
C PHE A 146 -13.49 1.43 -0.12
N LEU A 147 -12.99 2.67 -0.09
CA LEU A 147 -13.56 3.73 0.73
C LEU A 147 -15.00 4.08 0.31
N ASN A 148 -15.25 4.18 -1.00
CA ASN A 148 -16.55 4.53 -1.56
C ASN A 148 -17.60 3.44 -1.29
N GLN A 149 -17.25 2.16 -1.48
CA GLN A 149 -18.15 1.03 -1.20
C GLN A 149 -18.52 0.95 0.27
N THR A 150 -17.57 1.21 1.18
CA THR A 150 -17.84 1.14 2.61
C THR A 150 -18.64 2.34 3.13
N SER A 151 -18.70 3.44 2.36
CA SER A 151 -19.50 4.63 2.69
C SER A 151 -20.97 4.48 2.29
N LEU A 152 -21.31 3.52 1.43
CA LEU A 152 -22.68 3.21 0.99
C LEU A 152 -23.41 2.24 1.94
N VAL A 153 -22.72 1.67 2.93
CA VAL A 153 -23.24 0.61 3.82
C VAL A 153 -23.45 1.12 5.26
N THR A 154 -23.23 2.41 5.50
CA THR A 154 -23.47 3.12 6.78
C THR A 154 -24.47 4.24 6.60
#